data_AF-A0A3S1GZ30-F1
#
_entry.id   AF-A0A3S1GZ30-F1
#
_cell.length_a   1.000
_cell.length_b   1.000
_cell.length_c   1.000
_cell.angle_alpha   90.00
_cell.angle_beta   90.00
_cell.angle_gamma   90.00
#
_symmetry.space_group_name_H-M   'P 1'
#
loop_
_entity.id
_entity.type
_entity.pdbx_description
1 polymer ?
#
loop_
_entity_poly.entity_id
_entity_poly.type
_entity_poly.pdbx_seq_one_letter_code
_entity_poly.pdbx_strand_id
1 'polypeptide(L)'
;EPFTQEDFVTIAELETARFGGQGDERSDSADTVPADFDAIDALLVDTSAALDCLPQIAISDDAATKIRLGNPVIIRGRDAPVEAEEACATARGKLVAIGAIEQGMFKPKRVFAG
;
A
#
# COMPACT_ATOMS: atom_id res chain seq x y z
N GLU A 1 -5.06 -7.27 -14.45
CA GLU A 1 -5.79 -6.35 -13.56
C GLU A 1 -5.38 -6.66 -12.14
N PRO A 2 -5.16 -5.65 -11.28
CA PRO A 2 -4.61 -5.85 -9.93
C PRO A 2 -5.59 -6.48 -8.93
N PHE A 3 -6.89 -6.51 -9.24
CA PHE A 3 -7.93 -7.11 -8.40
C PHE A 3 -8.79 -8.06 -9.23
N THR A 4 -9.19 -9.16 -8.61
CA THR A 4 -10.01 -10.22 -9.20
C THR A 4 -11.21 -10.51 -8.32
N GLN A 5 -12.12 -11.39 -8.78
CA GLN A 5 -13.24 -11.83 -7.96
C GLN A 5 -12.80 -12.63 -6.72
N GLU A 6 -11.58 -13.17 -6.72
CA GLU A 6 -11.02 -13.90 -5.57
C GLU A 6 -10.65 -12.96 -4.42
N ASP A 7 -10.47 -11.67 -4.70
CA ASP A 7 -10.17 -10.63 -3.70
C ASP A 7 -11.43 -10.00 -3.08
N PHE A 8 -12.62 -10.45 -3.47
CA PHE A 8 -13.87 -9.88 -2.98
C PHE A 8 -14.17 -10.35 -1.55
N VAL A 9 -14.54 -9.38 -0.72
CA VAL A 9 -14.99 -9.60 0.65
C VAL A 9 -16.45 -9.14 0.76
N THR A 10 -17.30 -10.03 1.23
CA THR A 10 -18.73 -9.79 1.41
C THR A 10 -19.00 -9.03 2.71
N ILE A 11 -20.16 -8.37 2.79
CA ILE A 11 -20.60 -7.70 4.02
C ILE A 11 -20.71 -8.70 5.19
N ALA A 12 -21.17 -9.92 4.94
CA ALA A 12 -21.28 -10.97 5.96
C ALA A 12 -19.91 -11.37 6.53
N GLU A 13 -18.87 -11.44 5.69
CA GLU A 13 -17.49 -11.69 6.14
C GLU A 13 -16.93 -10.55 6.98
N LEU A 14 -17.18 -9.29 6.59
CA LEU A 14 -16.79 -8.11 7.37
C LEU A 14 -17.50 -8.06 8.74
N GLU A 15 -18.80 -8.35 8.77
CA GLU A 15 -19.57 -8.42 10.02
C GLU A 15 -19.06 -9.55 10.92
N THR A 16 -18.76 -10.72 10.34
CA THR A 16 -18.17 -11.85 11.07
C THR A 16 -16.79 -11.50 11.63
N ALA A 17 -15.94 -10.82 10.85
CA ALA A 17 -14.62 -10.40 11.29
C ALA A 17 -14.66 -9.35 12.41
N ARG A 18 -15.65 -8.45 12.40
CA ARG A 18 -15.78 -7.40 13.42
C ARG A 18 -16.50 -7.87 14.69
N PHE A 19 -17.54 -8.67 14.52
CA PHE A 19 -18.51 -8.97 15.58
C PHE A 19 -18.59 -10.47 15.95
N GLY A 20 -17.98 -11.37 15.17
CA GLY A 20 -18.04 -12.83 15.35
C GLY A 20 -19.14 -13.52 14.53
N GLY A 21 -19.09 -14.86 14.45
CA GLY A 21 -19.95 -15.69 13.59
C GLY A 21 -21.36 -15.99 14.11
N GLN A 22 -21.74 -15.42 15.24
CA GLN A 22 -23.12 -15.42 15.71
C GLN A 22 -23.46 -13.98 16.04
N GLY A 23 -24.66 -13.54 15.63
CA GLY A 23 -25.23 -12.28 16.09
C GLY A 23 -25.49 -12.37 17.59
N ASP A 24 -24.41 -12.30 18.37
CA ASP A 24 -24.47 -12.16 19.81
C ASP A 24 -25.28 -10.90 20.04
N GLU A 25 -26.43 -11.14 20.68
CA GLU A 25 -27.44 -10.17 21.03
C GLU A 25 -26.77 -8.85 21.37
N ARG A 26 -27.09 -7.79 20.62
CA ARG A 26 -26.56 -6.44 20.81
C ARG A 26 -26.44 -6.16 22.30
N SER A 27 -25.24 -6.30 22.86
CA SER A 27 -24.93 -5.66 24.13
C SER A 27 -24.88 -4.19 23.77
N ASP A 28 -25.99 -3.50 24.02
CA ASP A 28 -26.22 -2.07 23.83
C ASP A 28 -25.34 -1.21 24.75
N SER A 29 -24.19 -1.74 25.18
CA SER A 29 -23.11 -1.04 25.82
C SER A 29 -22.16 -0.54 24.73
N ALA A 30 -22.49 0.61 24.15
CA ALA A 30 -21.73 1.32 23.12
C ALA A 30 -20.27 1.67 23.49
N ASP A 31 -19.73 1.19 24.62
CA ASP A 31 -18.52 1.73 25.24
C ASP A 31 -17.32 0.80 25.32
N THR A 32 -17.36 -0.47 24.87
CA THR A 32 -16.14 -1.30 24.90
C THR A 32 -16.15 -2.50 23.94
N VAL A 33 -16.25 -2.27 22.62
CA VAL A 33 -15.69 -3.27 21.69
C VAL A 33 -14.18 -3.06 21.72
N PRO A 34 -13.37 -4.05 22.15
CA PRO A 34 -11.92 -3.92 22.10
C PRO A 34 -11.47 -3.55 20.69
N ALA A 35 -10.44 -2.71 20.58
CA ALA A 35 -9.86 -2.26 19.32
C ALA A 35 -9.02 -3.37 18.67
N ASP A 36 -9.53 -4.60 18.65
CA ASP A 36 -8.96 -5.70 17.89
C ASP A 36 -9.51 -5.62 16.46
N PHE A 37 -8.59 -5.44 15.52
CA PHE A 37 -8.85 -5.38 14.10
C PHE A 37 -8.12 -6.48 13.34
N ASP A 38 -7.46 -7.43 14.01
CA ASP A 38 -6.60 -8.42 13.36
C ASP A 38 -7.37 -9.25 12.32
N ALA A 39 -8.62 -9.62 12.63
CA ALA A 39 -9.49 -10.35 11.70
C ALA A 39 -9.94 -9.50 10.50
N ILE A 40 -10.08 -8.18 10.67
CA ILE A 40 -10.40 -7.25 9.57
C ILE A 40 -9.15 -6.97 8.74
N ASP A 41 -8.02 -6.75 9.39
CA ASP A 41 -6.74 -6.47 8.74
C ASP A 41 -6.27 -7.66 7.90
N ALA A 42 -6.62 -8.89 8.30
CA ALA A 42 -6.40 -10.09 7.49
C ALA A 42 -7.16 -10.11 6.15
N LEU A 43 -8.19 -9.29 5.99
CA LEU A 43 -8.97 -9.13 4.76
C LEU A 43 -8.43 -8.00 3.87
N LEU A 44 -7.44 -7.23 4.34
CA LEU A 44 -6.84 -6.15 3.56
C LEU A 44 -5.77 -6.69 2.61
N VAL A 45 -5.81 -6.23 1.36
CA VAL A 45 -4.73 -6.44 0.39
C VAL A 45 -3.67 -5.36 0.57
N ASP A 46 -2.40 -5.70 0.37
CA ASP A 46 -1.30 -4.73 0.43
C ASP A 46 -1.51 -3.59 -0.58
N THR A 47 -1.15 -2.37 -0.20
CA THR A 47 -1.33 -1.19 -1.06
C THR A 47 -0.54 -1.30 -2.37
N SER A 48 0.58 -2.03 -2.36
CA SER A 48 1.40 -2.27 -3.55
C SER A 48 0.67 -3.07 -4.63
N ALA A 49 -0.27 -3.97 -4.29
CA ALA A 49 -1.00 -4.76 -5.28
C ALA A 49 -1.80 -3.88 -6.25
N ALA A 50 -2.38 -2.78 -5.74
CA ALA A 50 -3.08 -1.80 -6.57
C ALA A 50 -2.18 -1.12 -7.62
N LEU A 51 -0.87 -1.17 -7.41
CA LEU A 51 0.13 -0.45 -8.18
C LEU A 51 0.96 -1.35 -9.10
N ASP A 52 0.62 -2.64 -9.21
CA ASP A 52 1.33 -3.61 -10.05
C ASP A 52 1.27 -3.27 -11.56
N CYS A 53 0.33 -2.41 -11.96
CA CYS A 53 0.26 -1.90 -13.33
C CYS A 53 1.27 -0.79 -13.64
N LEU A 54 1.93 -0.22 -12.62
CA LEU A 54 2.92 0.84 -12.75
C LEU A 54 4.35 0.29 -12.75
N PRO A 55 5.31 0.97 -13.41
CA PRO A 55 6.72 0.63 -13.30
C PRO A 55 7.20 0.66 -11.84
N GLN A 56 7.80 -0.44 -11.39
CA GLN A 56 8.33 -0.60 -10.04
C GLN A 56 9.85 -0.40 -10.02
N ILE A 57 10.33 0.52 -9.18
CA ILE A 57 11.73 0.87 -9.07
C ILE A 57 12.24 0.55 -7.67
N ALA A 58 13.13 -0.44 -7.59
CA ALA A 58 13.85 -0.73 -6.36
C ALA A 58 14.90 0.35 -6.07
N ILE A 59 14.89 0.91 -4.86
CA ILE A 59 15.81 1.94 -4.42
C ILE A 59 16.58 1.51 -3.16
N SER A 60 17.70 2.19 -2.89
CA SER A 60 18.43 2.02 -1.64
C SER A 60 17.73 2.70 -0.46
N ASP A 61 18.10 2.32 0.77
CA ASP A 61 17.53 2.92 1.99
C ASP A 61 17.85 4.42 2.12
N ASP A 62 19.04 4.85 1.67
CA ASP A 62 19.41 6.28 1.62
C ASP A 62 18.51 7.06 0.65
N ALA A 63 18.25 6.50 -0.53
CA ALA A 63 17.33 7.10 -1.49
C ALA A 63 15.90 7.13 -0.93
N ALA A 64 15.46 6.06 -0.26
CA ALA A 64 14.14 6.00 0.38
C ALA A 64 13.95 7.09 1.44
N THR A 65 14.99 7.33 2.25
CA THR A 65 14.99 8.41 3.25
C THR A 65 14.82 9.78 2.60
N LYS A 66 15.56 10.05 1.51
CA LYS A 66 15.46 11.31 0.75
C LYS A 66 14.08 11.50 0.13
N ILE A 67 13.54 10.45 -0.49
CA ILE A 67 12.20 10.44 -1.09
C ILE A 67 11.12 10.74 -0.04
N ARG A 68 11.19 10.13 1.16
CA ARG A 68 10.24 10.38 2.25
C ARG A 68 10.22 11.84 2.70
N LEU A 69 11.32 12.56 2.52
CA LEU A 69 11.44 14.00 2.76
C LEU A 69 11.04 14.85 1.52
N GLY A 70 10.51 14.24 0.46
CA GLY A 70 10.10 14.91 -0.76
C GLY A 70 11.23 15.22 -1.74
N ASN A 71 12.46 14.72 -1.49
CA ASN A 71 13.59 15.03 -2.36
C ASN A 71 13.64 14.08 -3.57
N PRO A 72 13.87 14.59 -4.79
CA PRO A 72 14.15 13.76 -5.95
C PRO A 72 15.43 12.94 -5.79
N VAL A 73 15.47 11.74 -6.37
CA VAL A 73 16.65 10.87 -6.33
C VAL A 73 17.00 10.32 -7.70
N ILE A 74 18.30 10.16 -7.95
CA ILE A 74 18.79 9.52 -9.18
C ILE A 74 18.39 8.05 -9.15
N ILE A 75 17.70 7.60 -10.19
CA ILE A 75 17.42 6.18 -10.37
C ILE A 75 18.66 5.51 -10.95
N ARG A 76 19.05 4.39 -10.36
CA ARG A 76 20.20 3.60 -10.78
C ARG A 76 19.72 2.20 -11.09
N GLY A 77 20.14 1.66 -12.22
CA GLY A 77 19.77 0.31 -12.65
C GLY A 77 19.73 0.23 -14.16
N ARG A 78 20.14 -0.92 -14.70
CA ARG A 78 20.15 -1.16 -16.15
C ARG A 78 18.74 -1.12 -16.76
N ASP A 79 17.76 -1.58 -15.99
CA ASP A 79 16.37 -1.74 -16.43
C ASP A 79 15.47 -0.61 -15.90
N ALA A 80 16.06 0.47 -15.37
CA ALA A 80 15.31 1.63 -14.92
C ALA A 80 14.75 2.40 -16.13
N PRO A 81 13.43 2.66 -16.19
CA PRO A 81 12.85 3.52 -17.21
C PRO A 81 13.48 4.92 -17.16
N VAL A 82 13.73 5.50 -18.33
CA VAL A 82 14.32 6.84 -18.44
C VAL A 82 13.28 7.92 -18.12
N GLU A 83 12.03 7.68 -18.55
CA GLU A 83 10.87 8.52 -18.25
C GLU A 83 9.63 7.68 -17.99
N ALA A 84 8.81 8.13 -17.03
CA ALA A 84 7.52 7.57 -16.71
C ALA A 84 6.68 8.62 -15.97
N GLU A 85 5.46 8.90 -16.41
CA GLU A 85 4.60 9.89 -15.74
C GLU A 85 4.18 9.43 -14.32
N GLU A 86 4.04 8.12 -14.16
CA GLU A 86 3.73 7.44 -12.90
C GLU A 86 4.63 6.20 -12.75
N ALA A 87 5.29 6.11 -11.61
CA ALA A 87 6.12 4.99 -11.20
C ALA A 87 6.08 4.84 -9.69
N CYS A 88 6.33 3.63 -9.22
CA CYS A 88 6.39 3.29 -7.81
C CYS A 88 7.84 3.09 -7.39
N ALA A 89 8.21 3.67 -6.26
CA ALA A 89 9.48 3.44 -5.61
C ALA A 89 9.30 2.46 -4.46
N THR A 90 10.09 1.39 -4.44
CA THR A 90 10.08 0.36 -3.41
C THR A 90 11.46 0.20 -2.76
N ALA A 91 11.49 0.03 -1.45
CA ALA A 91 12.70 -0.28 -0.70
C ALA A 91 12.50 -1.59 0.06
N ARG A 92 13.35 -2.59 -0.20
CA ARG A 92 13.26 -3.93 0.41
C ARG A 92 11.85 -4.56 0.25
N GLY A 93 11.24 -4.37 -0.93
CA GLY A 93 9.88 -4.87 -1.23
C GLY A 93 8.74 -4.05 -0.62
N LYS A 94 9.01 -2.98 0.14
CA LYS A 94 7.97 -2.10 0.70
C LYS A 94 7.79 -0.85 -0.15
N LEU A 95 6.54 -0.47 -0.39
CA LEU A 95 6.19 0.77 -1.08
C LEU A 95 6.69 1.99 -0.28
N VAL A 96 7.37 2.90 -0.97
CA VAL A 96 7.90 4.15 -0.38
C VAL A 96 7.15 5.36 -0.92
N ALA A 97 6.96 5.44 -2.24
CA ALA A 97 6.33 6.58 -2.88
C ALA A 97 5.79 6.24 -4.28
N ILE A 98 4.82 7.02 -4.74
CA ILE A 98 4.44 7.16 -6.13
C ILE A 98 4.96 8.50 -6.64
N GLY A 99 5.48 8.52 -7.86
CA GLY A 99 6.10 9.70 -8.46
C GLY A 99 6.24 9.60 -9.96
N ALA A 100 6.88 10.60 -10.56
CA ALA A 100 7.28 10.56 -11.97
C ALA A 100 8.78 10.25 -12.07
N ILE A 101 9.19 9.68 -13.20
CA ILE A 101 10.58 9.58 -13.61
C ILE A 101 10.78 10.58 -14.74
N GLU A 102 11.68 11.53 -14.52
CA GLU A 102 12.02 12.56 -15.51
C GLU A 102 13.53 12.72 -15.54
N GLN A 103 14.14 12.63 -16.72
CA GLN A 103 15.60 12.79 -16.88
C GLN A 103 16.42 11.85 -15.97
N GLY A 104 15.95 10.61 -15.77
CA GLY A 104 16.60 9.62 -14.89
C GLY A 104 16.47 9.89 -13.39
N MET A 105 15.63 10.85 -12.99
CA MET A 105 15.35 11.18 -11.60
C MET A 105 13.94 10.73 -11.22
N PHE A 106 13.80 10.05 -10.09
CA PHE A 106 12.50 9.83 -9.45
C PHE A 106 12.10 11.09 -8.69
N LYS A 107 10.94 11.66 -9.03
CA LYS A 107 10.36 12.84 -8.39
C LYS A 107 9.10 12.42 -7.60
N PRO A 108 9.15 12.40 -6.25
CA PRO A 108 8.01 11.96 -5.46
C PRO A 108 6.81 12.91 -5.57
N LYS A 109 5.62 12.34 -5.79
CA LYS A 109 4.33 13.05 -5.76
C LYS A 109 3.56 12.72 -4.48
N ARG A 110 3.57 11.44 -4.08
CA ARG A 110 2.95 10.95 -2.84
C ARG A 110 3.89 10.00 -2.14
N VAL A 111 4.18 10.27 -0.88
CA VAL A 111 5.00 9.41 -0.02
C VAL A 111 4.10 8.61 0.92
N PHE A 112 4.51 7.38 1.21
CA PHE A 112 3.83 6.52 2.17
C PHE A 112 4.61 6.53 3.47
N ALA A 113 3.91 6.89 4.55
CA ALA A 113 4.40 6.70 5.92
C ALA A 113 4.17 5.23 6.27
N GLY A 114 5.03 4.36 5.75
CA GLY A 114 5.09 2.97 6.23
C GLY A 114 5.51 2.90 7.69
#